data_AF-A0A5P9HT95-F1
#
_entry.id   AF-A0A5P9HT95-F1
#
_cell.length_a   1.000
_cell.length_b   1.000
_cell.length_c   1.000
_cell.angle_alpha   90.00
_cell.angle_beta   90.00
_cell.angle_gamma   90.00
#
_symmetry.space_group_name_H-M   'P 1'
#
loop_
_entity.id
_entity.type
_entity.pdbx_description
1 polymer ?
#
loop_
_entity_poly.entity_id
_entity_poly.type
_entity_poly.pdbx_seq_one_letter_code
_entity_poly.pdbx_strand_id
1 'polypeptide(L)'
;MLDTIVFFYIIVPLVHLIHEVGHVVMAKLHHVKGAEISIGIGPKVIESTIFGTSIRIHIIPFIGGYSTNSVDGELSPKVIAWISAGGPIFNLISIMIVLPFWSEPAFSFPTLFILFSLWIGLGNLLPYKLAGKQSDGWQLTASIIKLVKTR
;
A
#
# COMPACT_ATOMS: atom_id res chain seq x y z
N MET A 1 15.76 -11.60 18.75
CA MET A 1 16.62 -11.61 17.55
C MET A 1 15.88 -12.18 16.34
N LEU A 2 15.33 -13.41 16.44
CA LEU A 2 14.56 -14.00 15.33
C LEU A 2 13.33 -13.15 14.96
N ASP A 3 12.56 -12.68 15.94
CA ASP A 3 11.36 -11.85 15.70
C ASP A 3 11.69 -10.55 14.97
N THR A 4 12.86 -9.96 15.25
CA THR A 4 13.35 -8.76 14.56
C THR A 4 13.66 -9.05 13.10
N ILE A 5 14.29 -10.19 12.80
CA ILE A 5 14.58 -10.60 11.42
C ILE A 5 13.29 -10.89 10.67
N VAL A 6 12.36 -11.63 11.29
CA VAL A 6 11.02 -11.89 10.73
C VAL A 6 10.28 -10.58 10.47
N PHE A 7 10.32 -9.65 11.40
CA PHE A 7 9.69 -8.35 11.25
C PHE A 7 10.20 -7.61 10.01
N PHE A 8 11.52 -7.37 9.93
CA PHE A 8 12.08 -6.60 8.82
C PHE A 8 12.00 -7.33 7.48
N TYR A 9 12.30 -8.63 7.41
CA TYR A 9 12.40 -9.32 6.11
C TYR A 9 11.11 -9.98 5.64
N ILE A 10 10.11 -10.15 6.52
CA ILE A 10 8.84 -10.80 6.17
C ILE A 10 7.67 -9.84 6.40
N ILE A 11 7.47 -9.35 7.62
CA ILE A 11 6.27 -8.58 7.97
C ILE A 11 6.25 -7.23 7.24
N VAL A 12 7.33 -6.45 7.32
CA VAL A 12 7.40 -5.13 6.70
C VAL A 12 7.13 -5.19 5.18
N PRO A 13 7.83 -6.01 4.38
CA PRO A 13 7.55 -6.08 2.94
C PRO A 13 6.18 -6.68 2.62
N LEU A 14 5.69 -7.64 3.41
CA LEU A 14 4.36 -8.21 3.22
C LEU A 14 3.26 -7.16 3.42
N VAL A 15 3.34 -6.37 4.48
CA VAL A 15 2.36 -5.31 4.76
C VAL A 15 2.38 -4.22 3.69
N HIS A 16 3.57 -3.78 3.24
CA HIS A 16 3.66 -2.84 2.13
C HIS A 16 3.11 -3.43 0.83
N LEU A 17 3.39 -4.71 0.55
CA LEU A 17 2.83 -5.38 -0.63
C LEU A 17 1.30 -5.42 -0.59
N ILE A 18 0.71 -5.77 0.56
CA ILE A 18 -0.76 -5.74 0.75
C ILE A 18 -1.32 -4.35 0.49
N HIS A 19 -0.65 -3.31 1.02
CA HIS A 19 -1.02 -1.91 0.80
C HIS A 19 -1.00 -1.55 -0.69
N GLU A 20 0.10 -1.84 -1.39
CA GLU A 20 0.21 -1.53 -2.83
C GLU A 20 -0.76 -2.34 -3.69
N VAL A 21 -1.03 -3.59 -3.32
CA VAL A 21 -2.06 -4.42 -3.98
C VAL A 21 -3.42 -3.76 -3.85
N GLY A 22 -3.75 -3.13 -2.71
CA GLY A 22 -5.00 -2.40 -2.53
C GLY A 22 -5.19 -1.26 -3.55
N HIS A 23 -4.13 -0.49 -3.81
CA HIS A 23 -4.15 0.54 -4.86
C HIS A 23 -4.38 -0.06 -6.25
N VAL A 24 -3.66 -1.15 -6.57
CA VAL A 24 -3.76 -1.82 -7.86
C VAL A 24 -5.13 -2.45 -8.09
N VAL A 25 -5.72 -3.06 -7.07
CA VAL A 25 -7.08 -3.62 -7.17
C VAL A 25 -8.08 -2.52 -7.46
N MET A 26 -8.04 -1.40 -6.73
CA MET A 26 -8.94 -0.27 -6.98
C MET A 26 -8.71 0.36 -8.37
N ALA A 27 -7.46 0.43 -8.83
CA ALA A 27 -7.13 0.90 -10.18
C ALA A 27 -7.74 -0.01 -11.25
N LYS A 28 -7.59 -1.33 -11.11
CA LYS A 28 -8.16 -2.32 -12.05
C LYS A 28 -9.69 -2.31 -12.04
N LEU A 29 -10.33 -2.13 -10.89
CA LEU A 29 -11.79 -2.00 -10.79
C LEU A 29 -12.31 -0.76 -11.54
N HIS A 30 -11.47 0.27 -11.70
CA HIS A 30 -11.75 1.46 -12.50
C HIS A 30 -11.16 1.41 -13.92
N HIS A 31 -10.77 0.22 -14.40
CA HIS A 31 -10.20 -0.02 -15.73
C HIS A 31 -8.90 0.75 -16.03
N VAL A 32 -8.18 1.15 -15.00
CA VAL A 32 -6.84 1.76 -15.14
C VAL A 32 -5.82 0.66 -15.40
N LYS A 33 -4.95 0.86 -16.41
CA LYS A 33 -3.98 -0.13 -16.90
C LYS A 33 -2.55 0.17 -16.44
N GLY A 34 -1.64 -0.77 -16.75
CA GLY A 34 -0.20 -0.66 -16.49
C GLY A 34 0.14 -0.43 -15.03
N ALA A 35 -0.50 -1.21 -14.17
CA ALA A 35 -0.16 -1.26 -12.75
C ALA A 35 1.23 -1.86 -12.57
N GLU A 36 2.10 -1.15 -11.87
CA GLU A 36 3.39 -1.65 -11.41
C GLU A 36 3.47 -1.47 -9.91
N ILE A 37 3.96 -2.49 -9.20
CA ILE A 37 4.24 -2.47 -7.77
C ILE A 37 5.75 -2.59 -7.60
N SER A 38 6.33 -1.76 -6.75
CA SER A 38 7.74 -1.79 -6.39
C SER A 38 7.87 -1.78 -4.87
N ILE A 39 8.56 -2.77 -4.33
CA ILE A 39 8.81 -2.91 -2.88
C ILE A 39 10.31 -2.82 -2.60
N GLY A 40 10.68 -1.93 -1.68
CA GLY A 40 12.06 -1.72 -1.28
C GLY A 40 12.87 -0.78 -2.18
N ILE A 41 14.18 -0.74 -1.91
CA ILE A 41 15.17 0.06 -2.65
C ILE A 41 16.41 -0.77 -3.05
N GLY A 42 17.18 -0.26 -4.02
CA GLY A 42 18.43 -0.88 -4.49
C GLY A 42 18.29 -1.61 -5.83
N PRO A 43 19.17 -2.57 -6.19
CA PRO A 43 18.97 -3.42 -7.36
C PRO A 43 17.74 -4.33 -7.19
N LYS A 44 17.03 -4.57 -8.30
CA LYS A 44 15.91 -5.53 -8.32
C LYS A 44 16.46 -6.95 -8.16
N VAL A 45 15.82 -7.75 -7.32
CA VAL A 45 16.16 -9.16 -7.12
C VAL A 45 15.10 -10.05 -7.75
N ILE A 46 13.83 -9.64 -7.67
CA ILE A 46 12.69 -10.36 -8.24
C ILE A 46 11.89 -9.40 -9.11
N GLU A 47 11.57 -9.83 -10.31
CA GLU A 47 10.67 -9.14 -11.23
C GLU A 47 9.74 -10.17 -11.86
N SER A 48 8.45 -10.05 -11.58
CA SER A 48 7.42 -10.98 -12.04
C SER A 48 6.19 -10.21 -12.50
N THR A 49 5.52 -10.69 -13.54
CA THR A 49 4.24 -10.12 -13.99
C THR A 49 3.10 -11.05 -13.59
N ILE A 50 2.16 -10.57 -12.77
CA ILE A 50 1.02 -11.35 -12.29
C ILE A 50 -0.27 -10.59 -12.66
N PHE A 51 -1.17 -11.25 -13.40
CA PHE A 51 -2.42 -10.65 -13.90
C PHE A 51 -2.24 -9.28 -14.59
N GLY A 52 -1.15 -9.13 -15.36
CA GLY A 52 -0.82 -7.87 -16.04
C GLY A 52 -0.30 -6.75 -15.13
N THR A 53 0.04 -7.05 -13.88
CA THR A 53 0.73 -6.14 -12.96
C THR A 53 2.19 -6.56 -12.82
N SER A 54 3.11 -5.64 -13.09
CA SER A 54 4.54 -5.88 -12.86
C SER A 54 4.84 -5.71 -11.36
N ILE A 55 5.40 -6.73 -10.73
CA ILE A 55 5.78 -6.73 -9.32
C ILE A 55 7.30 -6.82 -9.24
N ARG A 56 7.91 -5.81 -8.63
CA ARG A 56 9.36 -5.67 -8.46
C ARG A 56 9.70 -5.66 -6.98
N ILE A 57 10.61 -6.53 -6.57
CA ILE A 57 11.12 -6.59 -5.20
C ILE A 57 12.63 -6.33 -5.25
N HIS A 58 13.06 -5.36 -4.46
CA HIS A 58 14.44 -4.94 -4.37
C HIS A 58 15.19 -5.63 -3.21
N ILE A 59 16.52 -5.56 -3.24
CA ILE A 59 17.39 -6.24 -2.25
C ILE A 59 17.16 -5.74 -0.82
N ILE A 60 16.70 -4.49 -0.64
CA ILE A 60 16.31 -3.93 0.65
C ILE A 60 14.79 -3.77 0.68
N PRO A 61 14.02 -4.85 0.94
CA PRO A 61 12.57 -4.88 0.73
C PRO A 61 11.78 -4.16 1.83
N PHE A 62 12.41 -3.82 2.95
CA PHE A 62 11.75 -3.20 4.10
C PHE A 62 11.70 -1.67 4.04
N ILE A 63 12.26 -1.05 3.00
CA ILE A 63 12.24 0.40 2.83
C ILE A 63 11.18 0.76 1.78
N GLY A 64 9.96 0.97 2.27
CA GLY A 64 8.84 1.50 1.50
C GLY A 64 8.30 0.59 0.39
N GLY A 65 7.20 1.04 -0.18
CA GLY A 65 6.59 0.51 -1.38
C GLY A 65 6.01 1.67 -2.19
N TYR A 66 5.84 1.47 -3.48
CA TYR A 66 4.99 2.33 -4.27
C TYR A 66 4.39 1.57 -5.44
N SER A 67 3.20 1.97 -5.84
CA SER A 67 2.54 1.52 -7.05
C SER A 67 2.36 2.69 -8.01
N THR A 68 2.47 2.39 -9.30
CA THR A 68 2.20 3.33 -10.38
C THR A 68 1.20 2.70 -11.33
N ASN A 69 0.40 3.53 -11.99
CA ASN A 69 -0.47 3.10 -13.06
C ASN A 69 -0.17 3.92 -14.31
N SER A 70 -0.16 3.29 -15.48
CA SER A 70 -0.09 3.99 -16.75
C SER A 70 -1.49 4.53 -17.09
N VAL A 71 -1.64 5.84 -17.10
CA VAL A 71 -2.90 6.48 -17.51
C VAL A 71 -2.66 7.27 -18.78
N ASP A 72 -3.42 6.94 -19.82
CA ASP A 72 -3.55 7.81 -21.00
C ASP A 72 -4.53 8.94 -20.64
N GLY A 73 -4.01 10.03 -20.06
CA GLY A 73 -4.77 11.23 -19.69
C GLY A 73 -4.96 11.45 -18.17
N GLU A 74 -5.79 12.44 -17.81
CA GLU A 74 -6.07 12.77 -16.41
C GLU A 74 -7.17 11.87 -15.83
N LEU A 75 -6.91 11.23 -14.68
CA LEU A 75 -7.94 10.50 -13.95
C LEU A 75 -8.92 11.45 -13.28
N SER A 76 -10.21 11.09 -13.30
CA SER A 76 -11.22 11.83 -12.53
C SER A 76 -10.87 11.84 -11.04
N PRO A 77 -11.15 12.94 -10.31
CA PRO A 77 -10.89 13.01 -8.87
C PRO A 77 -11.55 11.87 -8.08
N LYS A 78 -12.72 11.40 -8.50
CA LYS A 78 -13.41 10.26 -7.86
C LYS A 78 -12.60 8.96 -7.97
N VAL A 79 -11.99 8.70 -9.13
CA VAL A 79 -11.16 7.50 -9.33
C VAL A 79 -9.87 7.60 -8.51
N ILE A 80 -9.24 8.79 -8.47
CA ILE A 80 -8.05 9.02 -7.63
C ILE A 80 -8.36 8.77 -6.15
N ALA A 81 -9.51 9.24 -5.66
CA ALA A 81 -9.96 8.98 -4.29
C ALA A 81 -10.10 7.48 -3.99
N TRP A 82 -10.73 6.71 -4.87
CA TRP A 82 -10.86 5.26 -4.70
C TRP A 82 -9.53 4.52 -4.74
N ILE A 83 -8.65 4.88 -5.67
CA ILE A 83 -7.31 4.31 -5.75
C ILE A 83 -6.54 4.62 -4.46
N SER A 84 -6.53 5.87 -4.01
CA SER A 84 -5.83 6.30 -2.78
C SER A 84 -6.36 5.58 -1.54
N ALA A 85 -7.68 5.36 -1.45
CA ALA A 85 -8.26 4.62 -0.33
C ALA A 85 -7.93 3.11 -0.36
N GLY A 86 -7.58 2.56 -1.53
CA GLY A 86 -7.35 1.13 -1.74
C GLY A 86 -6.32 0.52 -0.79
N GLY A 87 -5.15 1.16 -0.65
CA GLY A 87 -4.09 0.66 0.22
C GLY A 87 -4.49 0.57 1.70
N PRO A 88 -4.94 1.68 2.32
CA PRO A 88 -5.45 1.65 3.70
C PRO A 88 -6.59 0.64 3.91
N ILE A 89 -7.53 0.52 2.96
CA ILE A 89 -8.62 -0.45 3.03
C ILE A 89 -8.08 -1.89 3.05
N PHE A 90 -7.12 -2.22 2.19
CA PHE A 90 -6.54 -3.57 2.15
C PHE A 90 -5.76 -3.91 3.40
N ASN A 91 -5.06 -2.94 4.00
CA ASN A 91 -4.45 -3.14 5.31
C ASN A 91 -5.50 -3.46 6.37
N LEU A 92 -6.61 -2.73 6.43
CA LEU A 92 -7.71 -3.01 7.36
C LEU A 92 -8.33 -4.40 7.13
N ILE A 93 -8.55 -4.79 5.87
CA ILE A 93 -9.04 -6.14 5.52
C ILE A 93 -8.05 -7.21 6.01
N SER A 94 -6.75 -7.01 5.80
CA SER A 94 -5.74 -7.97 6.24
C SER A 94 -5.68 -8.12 7.76
N ILE A 95 -5.91 -7.03 8.50
CA ILE A 95 -6.04 -7.07 9.96
C ILE A 95 -7.24 -7.92 10.36
N MET A 96 -8.40 -7.74 9.71
CA MET A 96 -9.59 -8.55 10.01
C MET A 96 -9.35 -10.05 9.79
N ILE A 97 -8.53 -10.41 8.79
CA ILE A 97 -8.17 -11.80 8.50
C ILE A 97 -7.21 -12.36 9.58
N VAL A 98 -6.26 -11.56 10.06
CA VAL A 98 -5.22 -12.01 11.01
C VAL A 98 -5.68 -11.94 12.47
N LEU A 99 -6.65 -11.07 12.79
CA LEU A 99 -7.14 -10.83 14.15
C LEU A 99 -7.56 -12.10 14.92
N PRO A 100 -8.24 -13.10 14.33
CA PRO A 100 -8.60 -14.34 15.04
C PRO A 100 -7.39 -15.16 15.52
N PHE A 101 -6.21 -14.92 14.95
CA PHE A 101 -4.96 -15.58 15.31
C PHE A 101 -4.13 -14.77 16.32
N TRP A 102 -4.65 -13.63 16.82
CA TRP A 102 -3.94 -12.83 17.83
C TRP A 102 -3.73 -13.67 19.09
N SER A 103 -2.47 -13.81 19.48
CA SER A 103 -2.06 -14.42 20.74
C SER A 103 -1.05 -13.53 21.46
N GLU A 104 -1.18 -13.35 22.77
CA GLU A 104 -0.07 -12.87 23.61
C GLU A 104 1.07 -13.89 23.52
N PRO A 105 2.32 -13.49 23.23
CA PRO A 105 2.94 -12.21 23.60
C PRO A 105 3.01 -11.15 22.50
N ALA A 106 3.32 -9.91 22.91
CA ALA A 106 3.41 -8.71 22.06
C ALA A 106 4.34 -8.81 20.83
N PHE A 107 5.32 -9.73 20.81
CA PHE A 107 6.25 -9.94 19.69
C PHE A 107 5.88 -11.12 18.78
N SER A 108 4.66 -11.68 18.92
CA SER A 108 4.17 -12.70 18.02
C SER A 108 3.96 -12.13 16.60
N PHE A 109 4.05 -13.00 15.59
CA PHE A 109 3.81 -12.62 14.19
C PHE A 109 2.44 -11.91 14.00
N PRO A 110 1.31 -12.43 14.52
CA PRO A 110 0.02 -11.76 14.39
C PRO A 110 0.01 -10.36 15.01
N THR A 111 0.57 -10.19 16.21
CA THR A 111 0.60 -8.90 16.88
C THR A 111 1.44 -7.88 16.10
N LEU A 112 2.65 -8.25 15.67
CA LEU A 112 3.51 -7.38 14.89
C LEU A 112 2.89 -7.03 13.52
N PHE A 113 2.27 -8.00 12.86
CA PHE A 113 1.56 -7.78 11.60
C PHE A 113 0.41 -6.80 11.76
N ILE A 114 -0.43 -6.98 12.78
CA ILE A 114 -1.61 -6.11 13.01
C ILE A 114 -1.16 -4.69 13.37
N LEU A 115 -0.22 -4.54 14.30
CA LEU A 115 0.29 -3.23 14.71
C LEU A 115 0.94 -2.49 13.53
N PHE A 116 1.75 -3.17 12.73
CA PHE A 116 2.40 -2.56 11.59
C PHE A 116 1.42 -2.25 10.44
N SER A 117 0.43 -3.12 10.20
CA SER A 117 -0.64 -2.88 9.22
C SER A 117 -1.50 -1.67 9.61
N LEU A 118 -1.81 -1.53 10.90
CA LEU A 118 -2.52 -0.36 11.44
C LEU A 118 -1.67 0.91 11.28
N TRP A 119 -0.39 0.86 11.63
CA TRP A 119 0.53 1.97 11.47
C TRP A 119 0.60 2.46 10.02
N ILE A 120 0.81 1.55 9.08
CA ILE A 120 0.90 1.89 7.64
C ILE A 120 -0.44 2.39 7.10
N GLY A 121 -1.55 1.71 7.43
CA GLY A 121 -2.87 2.07 6.94
C GLY A 121 -3.35 3.42 7.48
N LEU A 122 -3.28 3.63 8.80
CA LEU A 122 -3.69 4.90 9.42
C LEU A 122 -2.70 6.02 9.11
N GLY A 123 -1.40 5.72 9.14
CA GLY A 123 -0.35 6.68 8.82
C GLY A 123 -0.54 7.27 7.43
N ASN A 124 -0.80 6.43 6.41
CA ASN A 124 -1.00 6.90 5.04
C ASN A 124 -2.30 7.68 4.84
N LEU A 125 -3.32 7.52 5.68
CA LEU A 125 -4.55 8.32 5.63
C LEU A 125 -4.37 9.78 6.10
N LEU A 126 -3.27 10.08 6.81
CA LEU A 126 -2.97 11.46 7.18
C LEU A 126 -2.50 12.25 5.95
N PRO A 127 -3.00 13.48 5.72
CA PRO A 127 -2.61 14.28 4.57
C PRO A 127 -1.26 14.96 4.82
N TYR A 128 -0.18 14.36 4.31
CA TYR A 128 1.16 14.93 4.36
C TYR A 128 1.92 14.70 3.04
N LYS A 129 3.04 15.40 2.90
CA LYS A 129 4.00 15.19 1.82
C LYS A 129 5.37 14.88 2.43
N LEU A 130 6.01 13.84 1.93
CA LEU A 130 7.34 13.44 2.37
C LEU A 130 8.23 13.21 1.16
N ALA A 131 9.39 13.86 1.12
CA ALA A 131 10.36 13.75 0.02
C ALA A 131 9.73 13.95 -1.38
N GLY A 132 8.80 14.90 -1.50
CA GLY A 132 8.09 15.20 -2.75
C GLY A 132 6.96 14.23 -3.11
N LYS A 133 6.81 13.10 -2.40
CA LYS A 133 5.68 12.17 -2.56
C LYS A 133 4.51 12.57 -1.67
N GLN A 134 3.30 12.36 -2.18
CA GLN A 134 2.04 12.65 -1.48
C GLN A 134 1.55 11.37 -0.81
N SER A 135 1.10 11.45 0.44
CA SER A 135 0.40 10.34 1.10
C SER A 135 -0.96 10.06 0.44
N ASP A 136 -1.53 8.90 0.72
CA ASP A 136 -2.86 8.54 0.27
C ASP A 136 -3.92 9.52 0.78
N GLY A 137 -3.80 9.93 2.05
CA GLY A 137 -4.62 10.94 2.68
C GLY A 137 -4.54 12.28 1.96
N TRP A 138 -3.36 12.67 1.47
CA TRP A 138 -3.21 13.89 0.68
C TRP A 138 -3.96 13.77 -0.64
N GLN A 139 -3.77 12.67 -1.38
CA GLN A 139 -4.44 12.46 -2.66
C GLN A 139 -5.96 12.36 -2.51
N LEU A 140 -6.43 11.68 -1.46
CA LEU A 140 -7.83 11.54 -1.11
C LEU A 140 -8.48 12.89 -0.78
N THR A 141 -7.87 13.66 0.12
CA THR A 141 -8.38 15.00 0.51
C THR A 141 -8.39 15.97 -0.68
N ALA A 142 -7.31 16.02 -1.46
CA ALA A 142 -7.25 16.85 -2.67
C ALA A 142 -8.35 16.48 -3.69
N SER A 143 -8.62 15.18 -3.84
CA SER A 143 -9.66 14.68 -4.72
C SER A 143 -11.06 15.04 -4.25
N ILE A 144 -11.34 14.92 -2.95
CA ILE A 144 -12.61 15.31 -2.34
C ILE A 144 -12.85 16.81 -2.52
N ILE A 145 -11.83 17.66 -2.27
CA ILE A 145 -11.95 19.11 -2.44
C ILE A 145 -12.29 19.45 -3.90
N LYS A 146 -11.65 18.80 -4.87
CA LYS A 146 -11.97 19.00 -6.31
C LYS A 146 -13.42 18.61 -6.63
N LEU A 147 -13.92 17.50 -6.09
CA LEU A 147 -15.30 17.05 -6.30
C LEU A 147 -16.34 18.00 -5.72
N VAL A 148 -16.06 18.60 -4.56
CA VAL A 148 -16.96 19.58 -3.93
C VAL A 148 -16.98 20.89 -4.72
N LYS A 149 -15.84 21.33 -5.25
CA LYS A 149 -15.73 22.58 -6.03
C LYS A 149 -16.27 22.50 -7.46
N THR A 150 -16.48 21.30 -7.99
CA THR A 150 -16.98 21.07 -9.36
C THR A 150 -18.49 20.79 -9.39
N ARG A 151 -19.15 20.81 -8.23
CA ARG A 151 -20.62 20.85 -8.09
C ARG A 151 -21.08 22.29 -7.96
#